data_AF-A0A960KAC2-F1
#
_entry.id   AF-A0A960KAC2-F1
#
_cell.length_a   1.000
_cell.length_b   1.000
_cell.length_c   1.000
_cell.angle_alpha   90.00
_cell.angle_beta   90.00
_cell.angle_gamma   90.00
#
_symmetry.space_group_name_H-M   'P 1'
#
loop_
_entity.id
_entity.type
_entity.pdbx_description
1 polymer ?
#
loop_
_entity_poly.entity_id
_entity_poly.type
_entity_poly.pdbx_seq_one_letter_code
_entity_poly.pdbx_strand_id
1 'polypeptide(L)'
;MLLAAEFPPLSHITNWSAFAGDGQWWEINKVVIVYGFAVLFTVLLFTLGNKKKLVPTGAQNLAEMAVEFVEDGIAVETMGKEGKKYVPFLMSLFFFIFFTNIFEVIPVIQMPAAARIAMPMTLALIAYVVYHG
;
A
#
# COMPACT_ATOMS: atom_id res chain seq x y z
N MET A 1 32.07 -18.19 29.59
CA MET A 1 31.98 -16.87 28.92
C MET A 1 32.35 -16.96 27.45
N LEU A 2 31.71 -17.84 26.66
CA LEU A 2 32.03 -18.02 25.22
C LEU A 2 30.78 -18.10 24.31
N LEU A 3 29.60 -17.74 24.82
CA LEU A 3 28.34 -17.80 24.08
C LEU A 3 27.47 -16.55 24.29
N ALA A 4 28.09 -15.37 24.36
CA ALA A 4 27.41 -14.13 24.06
C ALA A 4 27.62 -13.87 22.57
N ALA A 5 26.84 -14.56 21.72
CA ALA A 5 26.60 -14.02 20.39
C ALA A 5 25.91 -12.67 20.63
N GLU A 6 26.66 -11.57 20.54
CA GLU A 6 26.08 -10.24 20.52
C GLU A 6 25.11 -10.24 19.34
N PHE A 7 23.82 -10.37 19.64
CA PHE A 7 22.80 -10.30 18.61
C PHE A 7 22.95 -8.94 17.94
N PRO A 8 23.13 -8.88 16.62
CA PRO A 8 23.16 -7.60 15.95
C PRO A 8 21.87 -6.85 16.31
N PRO A 9 21.94 -5.53 16.54
CA PRO A 9 20.75 -4.78 16.90
C PRO A 9 19.66 -5.01 15.85
N LEU A 10 18.40 -5.10 16.28
CA LEU A 10 17.22 -5.28 15.40
C LEU A 10 17.14 -4.22 14.28
N SER A 11 17.84 -3.09 14.45
CA SER A 11 18.01 -2.10 13.40
C SER A 11 18.70 -2.66 12.15
N HIS A 12 19.58 -3.66 12.25
CA HIS A 12 20.29 -4.22 11.10
C HIS A 12 19.40 -5.08 10.19
N ILE A 13 18.28 -5.62 10.70
CA ILE A 13 17.28 -6.32 9.88
C ILE A 13 16.19 -5.38 9.35
N THR A 14 16.10 -4.16 9.87
CA THR A 14 15.06 -3.16 9.53
C THR A 14 15.61 -1.94 8.79
N ASN A 15 16.92 -1.71 8.82
CA ASN A 15 17.63 -0.72 8.02
C ASN A 15 18.39 -1.44 6.91
N TRP A 16 17.84 -1.33 5.72
CA TRP A 16 18.46 -1.83 4.51
C TRP A 16 19.35 -0.76 3.88
N SER A 17 20.46 -1.17 3.28
CA SER A 17 21.37 -0.28 2.57
C SER A 17 20.64 0.53 1.50
N ALA A 18 20.97 1.81 1.42
CA ALA A 18 20.51 2.69 0.36
C ALA A 18 21.07 2.25 -0.99
N PHE A 19 20.24 2.33 -2.03
CA PHE A 19 20.70 2.27 -3.42
C PHE A 19 21.26 3.62 -3.88
N ALA A 20 20.70 4.72 -3.37
CA ALA A 20 21.15 6.08 -3.64
C ALA A 20 20.89 6.99 -2.44
N GLY A 21 21.80 7.94 -2.20
CA GLY A 21 21.63 8.95 -1.14
C GLY A 21 21.74 8.39 0.27
N ASP A 22 22.68 7.45 0.50
CA ASP A 22 22.93 6.83 1.81
C ASP A 22 23.13 7.89 2.90
N GLY A 23 22.32 7.83 3.97
CA GLY A 23 22.35 8.79 5.06
C GLY A 23 21.79 10.19 4.74
N GLN A 24 21.20 10.39 3.56
CA GLN A 24 20.47 11.61 3.22
C GLN A 24 18.98 11.46 3.55
N TRP A 25 18.29 12.59 3.74
CA TRP A 25 16.84 12.59 4.01
C TRP A 25 15.99 12.05 2.85
N TRP A 26 16.55 12.01 1.63
CA TRP A 26 15.91 11.50 0.41
C TRP A 26 16.37 10.09 0.03
N GLU A 27 17.02 9.37 0.95
CA GLU A 27 17.57 8.03 0.71
C GLU A 27 16.60 7.10 -0.04
N ILE A 28 17.06 6.57 -1.16
CA ILE A 28 16.31 5.57 -1.94
C ILE A 28 16.82 4.20 -1.52
N ASN A 29 16.12 3.61 -0.57
CA ASN A 29 16.31 2.22 -0.19
C ASN A 29 15.19 1.34 -0.78
N LYS A 30 15.27 0.03 -0.51
CA LYS A 30 14.29 -0.96 -0.97
C LYS A 30 12.85 -0.59 -0.59
N VAL A 31 12.66 0.07 0.55
CA VAL A 31 11.35 0.47 1.08
C VAL A 31 10.68 1.49 0.18
N VAL A 32 11.42 2.52 -0.23
CA VAL A 32 10.91 3.55 -1.14
C VAL A 32 10.51 2.96 -2.49
N ILE A 33 11.29 2.00 -3.01
CA ILE A 33 10.99 1.32 -4.28
C ILE A 33 9.68 0.54 -4.19
N VAL A 34 9.47 -0.21 -3.12
CA VAL A 34 8.24 -0.98 -2.91
C VAL A 34 7.02 -0.06 -2.77
N TYR A 35 7.13 1.06 -2.07
CA TYR A 35 6.05 2.06 -2.03
C TYR A 35 5.77 2.65 -3.40
N GLY A 36 6.82 2.93 -4.18
CA GLY A 36 6.70 3.37 -5.57
C GLY A 36 5.91 2.37 -6.43
N PHE A 37 6.22 1.08 -6.32
CA PHE A 37 5.46 0.03 -7.02
C PHE A 37 4.02 -0.08 -6.54
N ALA A 38 3.77 0.00 -5.23
CA ALA A 38 2.42 -0.06 -4.69
C ALA A 38 1.55 1.12 -5.18
N VAL A 39 2.11 2.33 -5.21
CA VAL A 39 1.45 3.50 -5.78
C VAL A 39 1.21 3.31 -7.28
N LEU A 40 2.24 2.86 -8.02
CA LEU A 40 2.13 2.61 -9.46
C LEU A 40 1.01 1.61 -9.79
N PHE A 41 0.93 0.49 -9.08
CA PHE A 41 -0.11 -0.52 -9.29
C PHE A 41 -1.50 -0.03 -8.88
N THR A 42 -1.60 0.76 -7.82
CA THR A 42 -2.86 1.40 -7.41
C THR A 42 -3.37 2.37 -8.48
N VAL A 43 -2.48 3.23 -9.01
CA VAL A 43 -2.83 4.14 -10.11
C VAL A 43 -3.17 3.36 -11.37
N LEU A 44 -2.44 2.29 -11.69
CA LEU A 44 -2.74 1.46 -12.84
C LEU A 44 -4.14 0.85 -12.75
N LEU A 45 -4.53 0.29 -11.60
CA LEU A 45 -5.89 -0.20 -11.38
C LEU A 45 -6.93 0.89 -11.61
N PHE A 46 -6.71 2.10 -11.08
CA PHE A 46 -7.62 3.22 -11.29
C PHE A 46 -7.74 3.64 -12.76
N THR A 47 -6.61 3.66 -13.49
CA THR A 47 -6.63 3.98 -14.92
C THR A 47 -7.28 2.90 -15.76
N LEU A 48 -7.17 1.62 -15.38
CA LEU A 48 -7.81 0.50 -16.06
C LEU A 48 -9.31 0.44 -15.79
N GLY A 49 -9.74 0.67 -14.54
CA GLY A 49 -11.15 0.74 -14.17
C GLY A 49 -11.90 1.93 -14.79
N ASN A 50 -11.20 3.03 -15.07
CA ASN A 50 -11.78 4.19 -15.77
C ASN A 50 -11.91 4.01 -17.30
N LYS A 51 -11.40 2.92 -17.89
CA LYS A 51 -11.53 2.71 -19.33
C LYS A 51 -12.97 2.38 -19.69
N LYS A 52 -13.61 3.25 -20.45
CA LYS A 52 -14.97 3.04 -20.95
C LYS A 52 -14.96 2.10 -22.15
N LYS A 53 -15.01 0.78 -21.92
CA LYS A 53 -15.39 -0.20 -22.94
C LYS A 53 -16.77 -0.76 -22.64
N LEU A 54 -17.61 -0.90 -23.66
CA LEU A 54 -18.97 -1.46 -23.56
C LEU A 54 -18.98 -2.93 -23.14
N VAL A 55 -17.93 -3.69 -23.48
CA VAL A 55 -17.72 -5.07 -23.01
C VAL A 55 -16.31 -5.14 -22.42
N PRO A 56 -16.18 -5.21 -21.09
CA PRO A 56 -14.87 -5.31 -20.45
C PRO A 56 -14.25 -6.67 -20.78
N THR A 57 -12.92 -6.69 -20.99
CA THR A 57 -12.17 -7.93 -21.22
C THR A 57 -10.84 -7.91 -20.47
N GLY A 58 -10.45 -9.08 -19.93
CA GLY A 58 -9.14 -9.30 -19.30
C GLY A 58 -8.91 -8.45 -18.06
N ALA A 59 -7.85 -7.62 -18.09
CA ALA A 59 -7.45 -6.79 -16.95
C ALA A 59 -8.47 -5.69 -16.59
N GLN A 60 -9.35 -5.31 -17.51
CA GLN A 60 -10.43 -4.37 -17.20
C GLN A 60 -11.47 -5.01 -16.27
N ASN A 61 -11.87 -6.28 -16.49
CA ASN A 61 -12.82 -6.97 -15.61
C ASN A 61 -12.27 -7.07 -14.20
N LEU A 62 -10.97 -7.39 -14.07
CA LEU A 62 -10.33 -7.45 -12.76
C LEU A 62 -10.35 -6.09 -12.06
N ALA A 63 -10.11 -5.00 -12.81
CA ALA A 63 -10.16 -3.65 -12.28
C ALA A 63 -11.59 -3.24 -11.88
N GLU A 64 -12.60 -3.58 -12.67
CA GLU A 64 -14.02 -3.33 -12.33
C GLU A 64 -14.44 -4.11 -11.10
N MET A 65 -14.12 -5.41 -11.02
CA MET A 65 -14.36 -6.22 -9.82
C MET A 65 -13.67 -5.65 -8.57
N ALA A 66 -12.46 -5.15 -8.72
CA ALA A 66 -11.71 -4.49 -7.66
C ALA A 66 -12.39 -3.19 -7.18
N VAL A 67 -12.90 -2.38 -8.09
CA VAL A 67 -13.66 -1.15 -7.78
C VAL A 67 -14.97 -1.50 -7.08
N GLU A 68 -15.76 -2.42 -7.64
CA GLU A 68 -17.03 -2.88 -7.06
C GLU A 68 -16.84 -3.47 -5.66
N PHE A 69 -15.77 -4.25 -5.44
CA PHE A 69 -15.45 -4.79 -4.13
C PHE A 69 -15.29 -3.71 -3.07
N VAL A 70 -14.56 -2.62 -3.38
CA VAL A 70 -14.36 -1.52 -2.43
C VAL A 70 -15.60 -0.64 -2.31
N GLU A 71 -16.29 -0.38 -3.42
CA GLU A 71 -17.49 0.46 -3.42
C GLU A 71 -18.63 -0.22 -2.67
N ASP A 72 -19.09 -1.37 -3.14
CA ASP A 72 -20.30 -1.99 -2.62
C ASP A 72 -19.99 -2.88 -1.40
N GLY A 73 -18.88 -3.63 -1.44
CA GLY A 73 -18.50 -4.57 -0.37
C GLY A 73 -17.77 -3.95 0.82
N ILE A 74 -17.35 -2.67 0.74
CA ILE A 74 -16.73 -1.99 1.88
C ILE A 74 -17.45 -0.68 2.18
N ALA A 75 -17.44 0.27 1.24
CA ALA A 75 -17.91 1.61 1.51
C ALA A 75 -19.43 1.66 1.75
N VAL A 76 -20.22 1.06 0.85
CA VAL A 76 -21.68 1.05 0.97
C VAL A 76 -22.15 0.12 2.08
N GLU A 77 -21.53 -1.05 2.25
CA GLU A 77 -21.87 -1.98 3.34
C GLU A 77 -21.64 -1.35 4.73
N THR A 78 -20.53 -0.60 4.90
CA THR A 78 -20.16 -0.02 6.20
C THR A 78 -20.83 1.33 6.46
N MET A 79 -20.97 2.19 5.45
CA MET A 79 -21.38 3.59 5.59
C MET A 79 -22.70 3.94 4.88
N GLY A 80 -23.34 2.97 4.22
CA GLY A 80 -24.51 3.20 3.38
C GLY A 80 -24.19 3.96 2.09
N LYS A 81 -25.22 4.45 1.39
CA LYS A 81 -25.06 5.15 0.09
C LYS A 81 -24.18 6.39 0.18
N GLU A 82 -24.16 7.06 1.33
CA GLU A 82 -23.29 8.21 1.59
C GLU A 82 -21.80 7.84 1.61
N GLY A 83 -21.47 6.56 1.79
CA GLY A 83 -20.12 6.02 1.70
C GLY A 83 -19.49 6.15 0.32
N LYS A 84 -20.30 6.25 -0.75
CA LYS A 84 -19.81 6.36 -2.14
C LYS A 84 -18.87 7.54 -2.35
N LYS A 85 -19.05 8.63 -1.61
CA LYS A 85 -18.17 9.81 -1.68
C LYS A 85 -16.73 9.53 -1.23
N TYR A 86 -16.53 8.51 -0.38
CA TYR A 86 -15.22 8.11 0.14
C TYR A 86 -14.55 7.02 -0.70
N VAL A 87 -15.24 6.45 -1.70
CA VAL A 87 -14.73 5.34 -2.52
C VAL A 87 -13.38 5.65 -3.16
N PRO A 88 -13.11 6.83 -3.76
CA PRO A 88 -11.79 7.15 -4.30
C PRO A 88 -10.67 7.06 -3.25
N PHE A 89 -10.94 7.52 -2.02
CA PHE A 89 -10.00 7.46 -0.92
C PHE A 89 -9.81 6.03 -0.40
N LEU A 90 -10.91 5.31 -0.15
CA LEU A 90 -10.91 3.93 0.35
C LEU A 90 -10.24 2.97 -0.64
N MET A 91 -10.47 3.14 -1.95
CA MET A 91 -9.78 2.36 -2.99
C MET A 91 -8.27 2.60 -2.95
N SER A 92 -7.86 3.87 -2.89
CA SER A 92 -6.44 4.22 -2.85
C SER A 92 -5.76 3.62 -1.62
N LEU A 93 -6.40 3.74 -0.45
CA LEU A 93 -5.92 3.22 0.81
C LEU A 93 -5.84 1.68 0.80
N PHE A 94 -6.93 1.03 0.37
CA PHE A 94 -7.03 -0.42 0.32
C PHE A 94 -5.97 -1.03 -0.60
N PHE A 95 -5.90 -0.58 -1.86
CA PHE A 95 -4.96 -1.16 -2.82
C PHE A 95 -3.50 -0.84 -2.51
N PHE A 96 -3.22 0.35 -1.97
CA PHE A 96 -1.88 0.65 -1.47
C PHE A 96 -1.46 -0.34 -0.39
N ILE A 97 -2.27 -0.52 0.66
CA ILE A 97 -2.01 -1.46 1.75
C ILE A 97 -1.90 -2.88 1.21
N PHE A 98 -2.86 -3.30 0.37
CA PHE A 98 -2.90 -4.62 -0.25
C PHE A 98 -1.60 -4.94 -1.00
N PHE A 99 -1.16 -4.09 -1.93
CA PHE A 99 0.06 -4.34 -2.69
C PHE A 99 1.30 -4.36 -1.80
N THR A 100 1.38 -3.45 -0.83
CA THR A 100 2.49 -3.46 0.12
C THR A 100 2.56 -4.75 0.96
N ASN A 101 1.42 -5.35 1.31
CA ASN A 101 1.37 -6.62 2.01
C ASN A 101 1.66 -7.81 1.07
N ILE A 102 1.25 -7.76 -0.20
CA ILE A 102 1.60 -8.80 -1.17
C ILE A 102 3.12 -8.85 -1.40
N PHE A 103 3.79 -7.71 -1.45
CA PHE A 103 5.25 -7.62 -1.57
C PHE A 103 6.01 -8.22 -0.39
N GLU A 104 5.39 -8.34 0.78
CA GLU A 104 5.96 -9.04 1.93
C GLU A 104 6.08 -10.55 1.68
N VAL A 105 5.11 -11.13 0.97
CA VAL A 105 5.05 -12.58 0.74
C VAL A 105 5.94 -13.00 -0.44
N ILE A 106 6.15 -12.10 -1.42
CA ILE A 106 6.93 -12.42 -2.61
C ILE A 106 8.41 -12.68 -2.24
N PRO A 107 8.93 -13.90 -2.52
CA PRO A 107 10.34 -14.21 -2.35
C PRO A 107 11.21 -13.18 -3.10
N VAL A 108 12.38 -12.83 -2.57
CA VAL A 108 13.26 -11.72 -3.04
C VAL A 108 12.83 -10.33 -2.56
N ILE A 109 11.52 -10.03 -2.48
CA ILE A 109 11.06 -8.72 -1.99
C ILE A 109 10.98 -8.73 -0.45
N GLN A 110 10.26 -9.68 0.16
CA GLN A 110 10.21 -9.95 1.62
C GLN A 110 10.31 -8.69 2.49
N MET A 111 9.43 -7.72 2.22
CA MET A 111 9.53 -6.40 2.83
C MET A 111 8.21 -6.00 3.49
N PRO A 112 8.12 -6.08 4.83
CA PRO A 112 6.94 -5.65 5.56
C PRO A 112 6.88 -4.12 5.60
N ALA A 113 6.13 -3.52 4.68
CA ALA A 113 5.88 -2.09 4.65
C ALA A 113 5.32 -1.54 5.97
N ALA A 114 4.48 -2.34 6.64
CA ALA A 114 3.87 -2.01 7.91
C ALA A 114 4.81 -2.19 9.13
N ALA A 115 5.99 -2.80 8.98
CA ALA A 115 6.92 -3.00 10.08
C ALA A 115 7.49 -1.68 10.63
N ARG A 116 7.49 -0.62 9.81
CA ARG A 116 7.81 0.73 10.27
C ARG A 116 6.53 1.43 10.66
N ILE A 117 6.33 1.62 11.97
CA ILE A 117 5.11 2.24 12.55
C ILE A 117 4.76 3.60 11.94
N ALA A 118 5.75 4.34 11.43
CA ALA A 118 5.55 5.58 10.70
C ALA A 118 4.47 5.44 9.60
N MET A 119 4.50 4.36 8.82
CA MET A 119 3.55 4.16 7.72
C MET A 119 2.09 3.99 8.18
N PRO A 120 1.73 2.98 9.00
CA PRO A 120 0.36 2.84 9.45
C PRO A 120 -0.11 4.06 10.25
N MET A 121 0.77 4.73 11.02
CA MET A 121 0.40 5.98 11.70
C MET A 121 0.06 7.10 10.72
N THR A 122 0.85 7.29 9.66
CA THR A 122 0.57 8.30 8.63
C THR A 122 -0.76 8.01 7.93
N LEU A 123 -1.00 6.77 7.52
CA LEU A 123 -2.27 6.37 6.89
C LEU A 123 -3.46 6.56 7.82
N ALA A 124 -3.33 6.20 9.10
CA ALA A 124 -4.36 6.39 10.10
C ALA A 124 -4.67 7.88 10.33
N LEU A 125 -3.65 8.73 10.36
CA LEU A 125 -3.84 10.18 10.50
C LEU A 125 -4.54 10.79 9.28
N ILE A 126 -4.19 10.37 8.07
CA ILE A 126 -4.90 10.79 6.86
C ILE A 126 -6.36 10.37 6.92
N ALA A 127 -6.64 9.11 7.27
CA ALA A 127 -8.01 8.62 7.40
C ALA A 127 -8.81 9.40 8.46
N TYR A 128 -8.18 9.72 9.60
CA TYR A 128 -8.79 10.52 10.66
C TYR A 128 -9.16 11.93 10.15
N VAL A 129 -8.25 12.60 9.45
CA VAL A 129 -8.49 13.94 8.88
C VAL A 129 -9.59 13.90 7.82
N VAL A 130 -9.59 12.91 6.93
CA VAL A 130 -10.63 12.77 5.89
C VAL A 130 -12.01 12.48 6.48
N TYR A 131 -12.08 11.79 7.62
CA TYR A 131 -13.34 11.48 8.28
C TYR A 131 -13.90 12.66 9.10
N HIS A 132 -13.03 13.45 9.73
CA HIS A 132 -13.45 14.56 10.61
C HIS A 132 -13.38 15.96 9.97
N GLY A 133 -12.71 16.11 8.83
CA GLY A 133 -12.64 17.36 8.05
C GLY A 133 -13.80 17.47 7.06
#